data_AF-A0A7X8D7E8-F1
#
_entry.id   AF-A0A7X8D7E8-F1
#
_cell.length_a   1.000
_cell.length_b   1.000
_cell.length_c   1.000
_cell.angle_alpha   90.00
_cell.angle_beta   90.00
_cell.angle_gamma   90.00
#
_symmetry.space_group_name_H-M   'P 1'
#
loop_
_entity.id
_entity.type
_entity.pdbx_description
1 polymer ?
#
loop_
_entity_poly.entity_id
_entity_poly.type
_entity_poly.pdbx_seq_one_letter_code
_entity_poly.pdbx_strand_id
1 'polypeptide(L)'
;RYMRRALKLGDEQAELETRLAFSKIGVLMASAHRTAQALHPTNLHVNKSMFPNDTVQSKLPSPGWLENWLDNQIRFDKEWEGKVSTRILHNMSLLMGEDFESPAALNRYRKDLSKKIVVA
;
A
#
# COMPACT_ATOMS: atom_id res chain seq x y z
N ARG A 1 1.64 -12.82 -7.18
CA ARG A 1 0.75 -13.88 -7.71
C ARG A 1 -0.73 -13.55 -7.50
N TYR A 2 -1.18 -13.29 -6.27
CA TYR A 2 -2.59 -12.98 -5.99
C TYR A 2 -3.08 -11.66 -6.59
N MET A 3 -2.32 -10.56 -6.47
CA MET A 3 -2.71 -9.28 -7.07
C MET A 3 -2.86 -9.37 -8.60
N ARG A 4 -1.93 -10.06 -9.30
CA ARG A 4 -2.04 -10.33 -10.74
C ARG A 4 -3.28 -11.17 -11.09
N ARG A 5 -3.68 -12.09 -10.22
CA ARG A 5 -4.92 -12.88 -10.40
C ARG A 5 -6.14 -11.98 -10.20
N ALA A 6 -6.14 -11.14 -9.16
CA ALA A 6 -7.24 -10.23 -8.86
C ALA A 6 -7.54 -9.27 -10.02
N LEU A 7 -6.50 -8.77 -10.71
CA LEU A 7 -6.67 -7.96 -11.92
C LEU A 7 -7.38 -8.68 -13.07
N LYS A 8 -7.44 -10.02 -13.06
CA LYS A 8 -8.08 -10.83 -14.10
C LYS A 8 -9.47 -11.34 -13.68
N LEU A 9 -9.97 -10.90 -12.54
CA LEU A 9 -11.29 -11.29 -12.05
C LEU A 9 -12.30 -10.20 -12.42
N GLY A 10 -13.42 -10.60 -13.00
CA GLY A 10 -14.51 -9.70 -13.36
C GLY A 10 -14.40 -9.14 -14.78
N ASP A 11 -15.14 -8.06 -15.02
CA ASP A 11 -15.14 -7.31 -16.27
C ASP A 11 -14.10 -6.17 -16.24
N GLU A 12 -14.06 -5.37 -17.30
CA GLU A 12 -13.11 -4.26 -17.45
C GLU A 12 -13.26 -3.21 -16.33
N GLN A 13 -14.48 -3.00 -15.83
CA GLN A 13 -14.75 -2.07 -14.74
C GLN A 13 -14.19 -2.59 -13.41
N ALA A 14 -14.41 -3.87 -13.10
CA ALA A 14 -13.82 -4.51 -11.93
C ALA A 14 -12.28 -4.49 -11.96
N GLU A 15 -11.68 -4.66 -13.14
CA GLU A 15 -10.23 -4.52 -13.31
C GLU A 15 -9.78 -3.09 -12.99
N LEU A 16 -10.46 -2.06 -13.52
CA LEU A 16 -10.16 -0.65 -13.25
C LEU A 16 -10.24 -0.31 -11.75
N GLU A 17 -11.30 -0.75 -11.08
CA GLU A 17 -11.46 -0.56 -9.63
C GLU A 17 -10.35 -1.25 -8.84
N THR A 18 -9.98 -2.47 -9.24
CA THR A 18 -8.88 -3.22 -8.62
C THR A 18 -7.54 -2.50 -8.80
N ARG A 19 -7.25 -1.99 -10.00
CA ARG A 19 -6.04 -1.18 -10.26
C ARG A 19 -6.03 0.09 -9.41
N LEU A 20 -7.18 0.76 -9.28
CA LEU A 20 -7.31 1.95 -8.45
C LEU A 20 -7.03 1.64 -6.98
N ALA A 21 -7.60 0.56 -6.45
CA ALA A 21 -7.41 0.14 -5.07
C ALA A 21 -5.93 -0.19 -4.77
N PHE A 22 -5.28 -0.97 -5.65
CA PHE A 22 -3.86 -1.28 -5.50
C PHE A 22 -2.97 -0.04 -5.59
N SER A 23 -3.27 0.88 -6.51
CA SER A 23 -2.51 2.12 -6.65
C SER A 23 -2.67 3.01 -5.42
N LYS A 24 -3.87 3.08 -4.82
CA LYS A 24 -4.12 3.80 -3.58
C LYS A 24 -3.27 3.24 -2.43
N ILE A 25 -3.27 1.93 -2.24
CA ILE A 25 -2.46 1.26 -1.21
C ILE A 25 -0.96 1.49 -1.47
N GLY A 26 -0.50 1.34 -2.72
CA GLY A 26 0.88 1.59 -3.10
C GLY A 26 1.36 3.00 -2.77
N VAL A 27 0.53 4.03 -3.05
CA VAL A 27 0.85 5.42 -2.71
C VAL A 27 0.98 5.62 -1.20
N LEU A 28 0.06 5.05 -0.40
CA LEU A 28 0.07 5.19 1.06
C LEU A 28 1.33 4.54 1.66
N MET A 29 1.72 3.36 1.18
CA MET A 29 2.90 2.64 1.69
C MET A 29 4.22 3.28 1.22
N ALA A 30 4.29 3.80 0.00
CA ALA A 30 5.50 4.45 -0.54
C ALA A 30 5.64 5.94 -0.16
N SER A 31 4.65 6.51 0.55
CA SER A 31 4.63 7.92 0.97
C SER A 31 4.48 8.08 2.48
N ALA A 32 5.01 7.15 3.28
CA ALA A 32 4.81 7.14 4.73
C ALA A 32 5.21 8.46 5.44
N HIS A 33 6.15 9.22 4.89
CA HIS A 33 6.53 10.55 5.41
C HIS A 33 5.62 11.73 4.99
N ARG A 34 4.74 11.57 3.99
CA ARG A 34 4.02 12.69 3.36
C ARG A 34 2.53 12.78 3.69
N THR A 35 2.00 11.84 4.46
CA THR A 35 0.56 11.82 4.79
C THR A 35 0.37 11.53 6.28
N ALA A 36 -0.46 12.33 6.95
CA ALA A 36 -0.89 12.08 8.34
C ALA A 36 -1.65 10.74 8.51
N GLN A 37 -2.11 10.14 7.41
CA GLN A 37 -2.70 8.79 7.33
C GLN A 37 -1.71 7.76 6.76
N ALA A 38 -0.42 7.92 7.01
CA ALA A 38 0.57 6.95 6.59
C ALA A 38 0.27 5.59 7.24
N LEU A 39 -0.14 4.62 6.41
CA LEU A 39 -0.07 3.22 6.79
C LEU A 39 1.39 2.82 6.76
N HIS A 40 2.03 2.79 7.93
CA HIS A 40 3.29 2.10 8.04
C HIS A 40 3.03 0.63 7.65
N PRO A 41 3.85 0.01 6.77
CA PRO A 41 3.62 -1.37 6.32
C PRO A 41 3.49 -2.39 7.45
N THR A 42 3.96 -2.05 8.65
CA THR A 42 3.95 -2.88 9.85
C THR A 42 2.76 -2.61 10.77
N ASN A 43 1.82 -1.75 10.36
CA ASN A 43 0.52 -1.58 11.04
C ASN A 43 -0.50 -2.64 10.63
N LEU A 44 -0.14 -3.59 9.75
CA LEU A 44 -1.04 -4.65 9.29
C LEU A 44 -0.98 -5.87 10.23
N HIS A 45 -1.56 -5.75 11.43
CA HIS A 45 -1.74 -6.89 12.33
C HIS A 45 -3.15 -7.44 12.15
N VAL A 46 -3.26 -8.68 11.69
CA VAL A 46 -4.51 -9.45 11.70
C VAL A 46 -4.23 -10.86 12.18
N ASN A 47 -4.89 -11.28 13.27
CA ASN A 47 -4.80 -12.63 13.80
C ASN A 47 -5.91 -13.52 13.24
N LYS A 48 -5.52 -14.60 12.55
CA LYS A 48 -6.44 -15.57 11.96
C LYS A 48 -7.42 -16.19 12.98
N SER A 49 -6.97 -16.46 14.20
CA SER A 49 -7.85 -17.04 15.24
C SER A 49 -8.89 -16.06 15.76
N MET A 50 -8.74 -14.77 15.45
CA MET A 50 -9.59 -13.70 15.91
C MET A 50 -10.47 -13.09 14.80
N PHE A 51 -10.46 -13.68 13.60
CA PHE A 51 -11.37 -13.32 12.52
C PHE A 51 -12.84 -13.66 12.90
N PRO A 52 -13.83 -12.78 12.63
CA PRO A 52 -13.75 -11.51 11.91
C PRO A 52 -13.46 -10.26 12.77
N ASN A 53 -13.25 -10.43 14.07
CA ASN A 53 -13.19 -9.33 15.04
C ASN A 53 -11.83 -8.61 15.05
N ASP A 54 -10.76 -9.28 14.62
CA ASP A 54 -9.45 -8.66 14.47
C ASP A 54 -9.27 -8.11 13.05
N THR A 55 -9.60 -6.83 12.91
CA THR A 55 -9.41 -6.03 11.71
C THR A 55 -8.05 -5.33 11.76
N VAL A 56 -7.59 -4.79 10.64
CA VAL A 56 -6.34 -4.02 10.54
C VAL A 56 -6.26 -2.85 11.57
N GLN A 57 -7.39 -2.44 12.15
CA GLN A 57 -7.49 -1.30 13.07
C GLN A 57 -7.94 -1.67 14.50
N SER A 58 -8.32 -2.93 14.78
CA SER A 58 -8.98 -3.30 16.05
C SER A 58 -8.06 -3.41 17.25
N LYS A 59 -6.76 -3.68 17.03
CA LYS A 59 -5.77 -3.83 18.09
C LYS A 59 -4.55 -2.98 17.79
N LEU A 60 -4.64 -1.73 18.18
CA LEU A 60 -3.46 -0.87 18.23
C LEU A 60 -2.57 -1.35 19.38
N PRO A 61 -1.26 -1.52 19.14
CA PRO A 61 -0.34 -1.86 20.22
C PRO A 61 -0.29 -0.73 21.24
N SER A 62 0.27 -1.00 22.43
CA SER A 62 0.40 0.01 23.48
C SER A 62 1.08 1.28 22.94
N PRO A 63 0.73 2.47 23.45
CA PRO A 63 1.40 3.71 23.05
C PRO A 63 2.93 3.55 23.09
N GLY A 64 3.63 3.93 22.02
CA GLY A 64 5.08 3.84 21.89
C GLY A 64 5.66 2.46 21.51
N TRP A 65 4.85 1.39 21.41
CA TRP A 65 5.38 0.08 20.96
C TRP A 65 5.97 0.15 19.55
N LEU A 66 5.27 0.83 18.63
CA LEU A 66 5.68 0.92 17.24
C LEU A 66 7.01 1.65 17.13
N GLU A 67 7.13 2.81 17.79
CA GLU A 67 8.37 3.59 17.86
C GLU A 67 9.51 2.74 18.42
N ASN A 68 9.31 2.06 19.57
CA ASN A 68 10.35 1.21 20.15
C ASN A 68 10.76 0.04 19.23
N TRP A 69 9.81 -0.58 18.53
CA TRP A 69 10.12 -1.67 17.62
C TRP A 69 10.87 -1.18 16.37
N LEU A 70 10.41 -0.07 15.77
CA LEU A 70 11.07 0.55 14.62
C LEU A 70 12.47 1.04 14.98
N ASP A 71 12.63 1.77 16.07
CA ASP A 71 13.89 2.44 16.39
C ASP A 71 14.92 1.49 17.03
N ASN A 72 14.48 0.65 17.98
CA ASN A 72 15.41 -0.10 18.83
C ASN A 72 15.58 -1.56 18.40
N GLN A 73 14.56 -2.19 17.81
CA GLN A 73 14.62 -3.63 17.48
C GLN A 73 15.06 -3.86 16.04
N ILE A 74 14.39 -3.23 15.08
CA ILE A 74 14.71 -3.42 13.66
C ILE A 74 15.53 -2.27 13.07
N ARG A 75 15.68 -1.15 13.79
CA ARG A 75 16.42 0.05 13.37
C ARG A 75 15.99 0.50 11.98
N PHE A 76 14.69 0.70 11.81
CA PHE A 76 14.07 1.08 10.55
C PHE A 76 14.28 2.56 10.28
N ASP A 77 15.49 2.89 9.86
CA ASP A 77 15.89 4.23 9.50
C ASP A 77 15.45 4.63 8.08
N LYS A 78 15.80 5.85 7.70
CA LYS A 78 15.50 6.44 6.39
C LYS A 78 16.09 5.64 5.22
N GLU A 79 17.22 4.96 5.41
CA GLU A 79 17.84 4.14 4.36
C GLU A 79 16.97 2.91 4.08
N TRP A 80 16.54 2.22 5.13
CA TRP A 80 15.63 1.08 5.02
C TRP A 80 14.27 1.47 4.44
N GLU A 81 13.73 2.62 4.84
CA GLU A 81 12.49 3.11 4.25
C GLU A 81 12.65 3.42 2.76
N GLY A 82 13.77 4.01 2.35
CA GLY A 82 14.08 4.23 0.93
C GLY A 82 14.08 2.94 0.13
N LYS A 83 14.68 1.87 0.67
CA LYS A 83 14.69 0.52 0.06
C LYS A 83 13.27 -0.05 -0.06
N VAL A 84 12.45 0.06 1.00
CA VAL A 84 11.06 -0.41 0.99
C VAL A 84 10.23 0.35 -0.05
N SER A 85 10.31 1.69 -0.06
CA SER A 85 9.61 2.52 -1.05
C SER A 85 10.00 2.14 -2.48
N THR A 86 11.31 1.97 -2.74
CA THR A 86 11.82 1.55 -4.05
C THR A 86 11.25 0.20 -4.47
N ARG A 87 11.21 -0.77 -3.53
CA ARG A 87 10.68 -2.10 -3.81
C ARG A 87 9.18 -2.10 -4.07
N ILE A 88 8.41 -1.27 -3.34
CA ILE A 88 6.98 -1.09 -3.58
C ILE A 88 6.75 -0.55 -4.98
N LEU A 89 7.43 0.54 -5.35
CA LEU A 89 7.28 1.16 -6.67
C LEU A 89 7.62 0.17 -7.78
N HIS A 90 8.74 -0.53 -7.68
CA HIS A 90 9.12 -1.58 -8.65
C HIS A 90 8.04 -2.67 -8.79
N ASN A 91 7.50 -3.17 -7.68
CA ASN A 91 6.44 -4.19 -7.72
C ASN A 91 5.14 -3.65 -8.35
N MET A 92 4.80 -2.39 -8.06
CA MET A 92 3.66 -1.72 -8.70
C MET A 92 3.88 -1.55 -10.20
N SER A 93 5.10 -1.22 -10.62
CA SER A 93 5.45 -1.10 -12.03
C SER A 93 5.23 -2.42 -12.75
N LEU A 94 5.75 -3.51 -12.19
CA LEU A 94 5.58 -4.86 -12.73
C LEU A 94 4.12 -5.31 -12.75
N LEU A 95 3.31 -4.88 -11.78
CA LEU A 95 1.90 -5.25 -11.66
C LEU A 95 1.05 -4.51 -12.70
N MET A 96 1.31 -3.22 -12.92
CA MET A 96 0.51 -2.37 -13.80
C MET A 96 1.01 -2.31 -15.24
N GLY A 97 2.27 -2.66 -15.49
CA GLY A 97 2.91 -2.57 -16.79
C GLY A 97 3.38 -1.15 -17.15
N GLU A 98 3.65 -0.31 -16.15
CA GLU A 98 4.11 1.07 -16.31
C GLU A 98 5.28 1.35 -15.37
N ASP A 99 6.20 2.26 -15.71
CA ASP A 99 7.34 2.58 -14.85
C ASP A 99 7.02 3.69 -13.84
N PHE A 100 7.05 3.34 -12.55
CA PHE A 100 6.92 4.28 -11.44
C PHE A 100 8.27 4.54 -10.77
N GLU A 101 8.92 5.65 -11.11
CA GLU A 101 10.20 6.05 -10.49
C GLU A 101 10.02 6.78 -9.15
N SER A 102 8.80 7.25 -8.87
CA SER A 102 8.50 7.97 -7.62
C SER A 102 7.07 7.74 -7.15
N PRO A 103 6.79 7.94 -5.84
CA PRO A 103 5.42 7.85 -5.36
C PRO A 103 4.50 8.94 -5.96
N ALA A 104 5.08 10.04 -6.44
CA ALA A 104 4.36 11.07 -7.18
C ALA A 104 3.88 10.55 -8.55
N ALA A 105 4.70 9.79 -9.27
CA ALA A 105 4.31 9.15 -10.52
C ALA A 105 3.16 8.16 -10.31
N LEU A 106 3.28 7.28 -9.30
CA LEU A 106 2.20 6.35 -8.94
C LEU A 106 0.91 7.08 -8.52
N ASN A 107 1.01 8.21 -7.83
CA ASN A 107 -0.17 8.99 -7.45
C ASN A 107 -0.83 9.71 -8.65
N ARG A 108 -0.05 10.12 -9.67
CA ARG A 108 -0.62 10.63 -10.93
C ARG A 108 -1.42 9.53 -11.64
N TYR A 109 -0.82 8.35 -11.81
CA TYR A 109 -1.49 7.17 -12.36
C TYR A 109 -2.81 6.86 -11.62
N ARG A 110 -2.78 6.84 -10.29
CA ARG A 110 -3.98 6.64 -9.45
C ARG A 110 -5.07 7.66 -9.74
N LYS A 111 -4.72 8.96 -9.87
CA LYS A 111 -5.70 10.02 -10.17
C LYS A 111 -6.29 9.87 -11.56
N ASP A 112 -5.50 9.46 -12.54
CA ASP A 112 -5.99 9.23 -13.90
C ASP A 112 -6.92 8.02 -13.98
N LEU A 113 -6.64 6.95 -13.23
CA LEU A 113 -7.59 5.84 -13.04
C LEU A 113 -8.91 6.31 -12.41
N SER A 114 -8.86 7.16 -11.37
CA SER A 114 -10.07 7.70 -10.76
C SER A 114 -10.94 8.47 -11.75
N LYS A 115 -10.33 9.23 -12.68
CA LYS A 115 -11.08 9.92 -13.73
C LYS A 115 -11.75 8.94 -14.70
N LYS A 116 -11.06 7.86 -15.09
CA LYS A 116 -11.60 6.84 -16.00
C LYS A 116 -12.84 6.15 -15.40
N ILE A 117 -12.82 5.85 -14.11
CA ILE A 117 -13.95 5.21 -13.40
C ILE A 117 -15.17 6.15 -13.32
N VAL A 118 -14.97 7.46 -13.19
CA VAL A 118 -16.09 8.43 -13.11
C VAL A 118 -16.74 8.68 -14.48
N VAL A 119 -16.05 8.36 -15.57
CA VAL A 119 -16.51 8.58 -16.96
C VAL A 119 -17.16 7.32 -17.56
N ALA A 120 -16.94 6.14 -16.97
CA ALA A 120 -17.56 4.87 -17.35
C ALA A 120 -18.92 4.69 -16.67
#